data_AF-A0A432EVW2-F1
#
_entry.id   AF-A0A432EVW2-F1
#
_cell.length_a   1.000
_cell.length_b   1.000
_cell.length_c   1.000
_cell.angle_alpha   90.00
_cell.angle_beta   90.00
_cell.angle_gamma   90.00
#
_symmetry.space_group_name_H-M   'P 1'
#
loop_
_entity.id
_entity.type
_entity.pdbx_description
1 polymer ?
#
loop_
_entity_poly.entity_id
_entity_poly.type
_entity_poly.pdbx_seq_one_letter_code
_entity_poly.pdbx_strand_id
1 'polypeptide(L)'
;MMHQSRFTRFISALVLSTTLALSACSVNPVSGKKEFSLISKEQEISMGAQAHKDIIKKTPVYNSPHLQAYVNNIGQLLASKSDRNNIRYTFTVLDDPSVNAFALPGGYVYITTGILAYLNSEGELAGVLGHEIGHVTARHGVQQASAGMAASVLIDIIAKKTGGADTLNQLGSAMLSGYGRKHELQADRLGAKYLARVGYSPKNMIDVIGVLKAQEQFSGRAGSYHGLFASHPSNDQRLQEVINAAKSIPSAGTRSPNRNTYLKNINGLKFRISKNRYGKVVVGNVTSKGMTFEKLAQQSAVDARRLRLLNGKFPNGEPELGTLVKIIK
;
A
#
# COMPACT_ATOMS: atom_id res chain seq x y z
N MET A 1 -52.56 -28.17 13.25
CA MET A 1 -51.99 -27.20 12.28
C MET A 1 -50.74 -26.45 12.75
N MET A 2 -50.41 -26.35 14.05
CA MET A 2 -49.21 -25.61 14.51
C MET A 2 -47.86 -26.33 14.31
N HIS A 3 -47.84 -27.66 14.19
CA HIS A 3 -46.60 -28.43 13.99
C HIS A 3 -46.04 -28.34 12.55
N GLN A 4 -46.92 -28.28 11.55
CA GLN A 4 -46.50 -28.18 10.14
C GLN A 4 -45.82 -26.85 9.81
N SER A 5 -46.23 -25.73 10.46
CA SER A 5 -45.63 -24.41 10.22
C SER A 5 -44.24 -24.24 10.83
N ARG A 6 -43.94 -24.93 11.93
CA ARG A 6 -42.60 -24.97 12.53
C ARG A 6 -41.63 -25.80 11.69
N PHE A 7 -42.11 -26.92 11.13
CA PHE A 7 -41.32 -27.79 10.27
C PHE A 7 -41.00 -27.15 8.91
N THR A 8 -41.96 -26.48 8.27
CA THR A 8 -41.71 -25.70 7.03
C THR A 8 -40.77 -24.53 7.28
N ARG A 9 -40.89 -23.80 8.40
CA ARG A 9 -39.93 -22.74 8.77
C ARG A 9 -38.51 -23.27 9.01
N PHE A 10 -38.37 -24.47 9.60
CA PHE A 10 -37.08 -25.12 9.79
C PHE A 10 -36.44 -25.55 8.46
N ILE A 11 -37.22 -26.13 7.55
CA ILE A 11 -36.75 -26.51 6.21
C ILE A 11 -36.38 -25.27 5.41
N SER A 12 -37.19 -24.21 5.41
CA SER A 12 -36.87 -22.96 4.73
C SER A 12 -35.61 -22.29 5.29
N ALA A 13 -35.40 -22.31 6.61
CA ALA A 13 -34.18 -21.80 7.23
C ALA A 13 -32.95 -22.67 6.89
N LEU A 14 -33.11 -23.99 6.82
CA LEU A 14 -32.05 -24.93 6.44
C LEU A 14 -31.66 -24.79 4.96
N VAL A 15 -32.65 -24.62 4.07
CA VAL A 15 -32.46 -24.38 2.62
C VAL A 15 -31.83 -23.01 2.37
N LEU A 16 -32.23 -21.97 3.11
CA LEU A 16 -31.62 -20.63 3.03
C LEU A 16 -30.17 -20.63 3.55
N SER A 17 -29.90 -21.38 4.62
CA SER A 17 -28.55 -21.56 5.18
C SER A 17 -27.62 -22.33 4.23
N THR A 18 -28.12 -23.38 3.57
CA THR A 18 -27.35 -24.16 2.59
C THR A 18 -27.11 -23.41 1.29
N THR A 19 -28.07 -22.61 0.80
CA THR A 19 -27.90 -21.77 -0.40
C THR A 19 -26.93 -20.60 -0.19
N LEU A 20 -26.88 -19.99 0.99
CA LEU A 20 -25.84 -19.02 1.36
C LEU A 20 -24.45 -19.67 1.43
N ALA A 21 -24.33 -20.87 1.99
CA ALA A 21 -23.07 -21.58 2.11
C ALA A 21 -22.47 -21.99 0.75
N LEU A 22 -23.31 -22.36 -0.23
CA LEU A 22 -22.88 -22.76 -1.57
C LEU A 22 -22.44 -21.58 -2.46
N SER A 23 -22.93 -20.36 -2.19
CA SER A 23 -22.63 -19.15 -2.97
C SER A 23 -21.43 -18.35 -2.44
N ALA A 24 -20.97 -18.65 -1.22
CA ALA A 24 -19.92 -17.91 -0.50
C ALA A 24 -18.51 -18.46 -0.69
N CYS A 25 -18.26 -19.32 -1.69
CA CYS A 25 -16.95 -19.89 -1.97
C CYS A 25 -16.31 -19.21 -3.19
N SER A 26 -15.22 -18.48 -3.00
CA SER A 26 -14.42 -17.92 -4.10
C SER A 26 -13.01 -18.50 -4.09
N VAL A 27 -12.41 -18.70 -5.27
CA VAL A 27 -11.02 -19.18 -5.35
C VAL A 27 -10.07 -18.02 -5.09
N ASN A 28 -9.18 -18.17 -4.11
CA ASN A 28 -8.09 -17.22 -3.90
C ASN A 28 -7.04 -17.40 -5.02
N PRO A 29 -6.74 -16.34 -5.80
CA PRO A 29 -5.82 -16.44 -6.94
C PRO A 29 -4.40 -16.88 -6.57
N VAL A 30 -4.00 -16.70 -5.31
CA VAL A 30 -2.65 -17.01 -4.82
C VAL A 30 -2.58 -18.42 -4.26
N SER A 31 -3.52 -18.80 -3.39
CA SER A 31 -3.49 -20.12 -2.73
C SER A 31 -4.12 -21.22 -3.59
N GLY A 32 -4.93 -20.86 -4.58
CA GLY A 32 -5.74 -21.79 -5.37
C GLY A 32 -6.88 -22.44 -4.56
N LYS A 33 -7.03 -22.11 -3.28
CA LYS A 33 -8.05 -22.70 -2.39
C LYS A 33 -9.37 -21.94 -2.50
N LYS A 34 -10.47 -22.67 -2.33
CA LYS A 34 -11.79 -22.06 -2.08
C LYS A 34 -11.75 -21.44 -0.69
N GLU A 35 -11.78 -20.13 -0.63
CA GLU A 35 -11.86 -19.35 0.60
C GLU A 35 -13.25 -18.73 0.70
N PHE A 36 -13.76 -18.65 1.93
CA PHE A 36 -15.05 -18.03 2.20
C PHE A 36 -14.99 -16.55 1.79
N SER A 37 -15.81 -16.16 0.83
CA SER A 37 -15.98 -14.79 0.39
C SER A 37 -17.44 -14.58 0.01
N LEU A 38 -18.08 -13.64 0.70
CA LEU A 38 -19.45 -13.23 0.43
C LEU A 38 -19.55 -12.28 -0.77
N ILE A 39 -18.42 -11.93 -1.39
CA ILE A 39 -18.30 -10.89 -2.40
C ILE A 39 -17.77 -11.52 -3.71
N SER A 40 -18.60 -11.51 -4.74
CA SER A 40 -18.25 -11.98 -6.08
C SER A 40 -17.16 -11.11 -6.72
N LYS A 41 -16.58 -11.56 -7.85
CA LYS A 41 -15.59 -10.77 -8.60
C LYS A 41 -16.21 -9.47 -9.12
N GLU A 42 -17.43 -9.53 -9.61
CA GLU A 42 -18.18 -8.40 -10.18
C GLU A 42 -18.53 -7.39 -9.08
N GLN A 43 -18.98 -7.88 -7.92
CA GLN A 43 -19.22 -7.05 -6.74
C GLN A 43 -17.93 -6.39 -6.26
N GLU A 44 -16.82 -7.14 -6.21
CA GLU A 44 -15.51 -6.59 -5.86
C GLU A 44 -15.11 -5.41 -6.77
N ILE A 45 -15.22 -5.59 -8.10
CA ILE A 45 -14.87 -4.56 -9.08
C ILE A 45 -15.77 -3.34 -8.92
N SER A 46 -17.09 -3.56 -8.75
CA SER A 46 -18.06 -2.47 -8.55
C SER A 46 -17.79 -1.70 -7.25
N MET A 47 -17.53 -2.40 -6.15
CA MET A 47 -17.16 -1.80 -4.86
C MET A 47 -15.89 -0.96 -4.97
N GLY A 48 -14.86 -1.48 -5.64
CA GLY A 48 -13.61 -0.75 -5.90
C GLY A 48 -13.83 0.53 -6.71
N ALA A 49 -14.63 0.44 -7.78
CA ALA A 49 -14.95 1.58 -8.63
C ALA A 49 -15.73 2.68 -7.90
N GLN A 50 -16.66 2.29 -7.01
CA GLN A 50 -17.39 3.26 -6.19
C GLN A 50 -16.48 3.92 -5.14
N ALA A 51 -15.70 3.12 -4.42
CA ALA A 51 -14.75 3.64 -3.43
C ALA A 51 -13.68 4.54 -4.08
N HIS A 52 -13.26 4.25 -5.31
CA HIS A 52 -12.35 5.11 -6.06
C HIS A 52 -12.91 6.53 -6.26
N LYS A 53 -14.20 6.66 -6.62
CA LYS A 53 -14.86 7.97 -6.77
C LYS A 53 -14.84 8.75 -5.45
N ASP A 54 -15.05 8.07 -4.33
CA ASP A 54 -15.05 8.69 -3.01
C ASP A 54 -13.65 9.14 -2.59
N ILE A 55 -12.62 8.34 -2.87
CA ILE A 55 -11.22 8.68 -2.59
C ILE A 55 -10.80 9.91 -3.38
N ILE A 56 -10.99 9.95 -4.71
CA ILE A 56 -10.54 11.08 -5.53
C ILE A 56 -11.34 12.37 -5.26
N LYS A 57 -12.56 12.25 -4.72
CA LYS A 57 -13.36 13.39 -4.25
C LYS A 57 -12.81 13.97 -2.94
N LYS A 58 -12.34 13.12 -2.03
CA LYS A 58 -11.80 13.53 -0.72
C LYS A 58 -10.34 13.97 -0.79
N THR A 59 -9.55 13.27 -1.61
CA THR A 59 -8.11 13.48 -1.76
C THR A 59 -7.80 13.69 -3.24
N PRO A 60 -7.45 14.93 -3.66
CA PRO A 60 -7.20 15.23 -5.06
C PRO A 60 -6.07 14.39 -5.65
N VAL A 61 -6.21 14.03 -6.93
CA VAL A 61 -5.11 13.47 -7.72
C VAL A 61 -4.02 14.53 -7.88
N TYR A 62 -2.77 14.13 -7.71
CA TYR A 62 -1.64 15.04 -7.86
C TYR A 62 -1.48 15.44 -9.34
N ASN A 63 -1.51 16.75 -9.60
CA ASN A 63 -1.45 17.30 -10.96
C ASN A 63 -0.01 17.24 -11.53
N SER A 64 0.41 16.05 -11.93
CA SER A 64 1.66 15.82 -12.66
C SER A 64 1.49 14.63 -13.63
N PRO A 65 1.14 14.89 -14.89
CA PRO A 65 0.98 13.82 -15.90
C PRO A 65 2.24 12.97 -16.05
N HIS A 66 3.41 13.60 -15.96
CA HIS A 66 4.71 12.94 -16.03
C HIS A 66 4.91 11.92 -14.89
N LEU A 67 4.74 12.37 -13.64
CA LEU A 67 4.91 11.49 -12.48
C LEU A 67 3.84 10.39 -12.44
N GLN A 68 2.61 10.72 -12.80
CA GLN A 68 1.51 9.77 -12.89
C GLN A 68 1.78 8.69 -13.94
N ALA A 69 2.32 9.04 -15.10
CA ALA A 69 2.72 8.09 -16.13
C ALA A 69 3.88 7.19 -15.65
N TYR A 70 4.89 7.76 -14.99
CA TYR A 70 6.01 7.02 -14.44
C TYR A 70 5.57 5.97 -13.41
N VAL A 71 4.76 6.35 -12.43
CA VAL A 71 4.20 5.45 -11.42
C VAL A 71 3.32 4.38 -12.08
N ASN A 72 2.47 4.77 -13.03
CA ASN A 72 1.60 3.82 -13.74
C ASN A 72 2.43 2.80 -14.53
N ASN A 73 3.48 3.20 -15.24
CA ASN A 73 4.30 2.29 -16.03
C ASN A 73 4.96 1.19 -15.16
N ILE A 74 5.50 1.56 -14.00
CA ILE A 74 6.08 0.62 -13.04
C ILE A 74 4.99 -0.30 -12.47
N GLY A 75 3.86 0.27 -12.07
CA GLY A 75 2.72 -0.47 -11.54
C GLY A 75 2.16 -1.49 -12.52
N GLN A 76 1.93 -1.09 -13.78
CA GLN A 76 1.41 -1.98 -14.83
C GLN A 76 2.39 -3.10 -15.15
N LEU A 77 3.69 -2.79 -15.20
CA LEU A 77 4.74 -3.80 -15.38
C LEU A 77 4.66 -4.88 -14.29
N LEU A 78 4.59 -4.49 -13.01
CA LEU A 78 4.44 -5.43 -11.89
C LEU A 78 3.13 -6.21 -11.97
N ALA A 79 2.01 -5.53 -12.20
CA ALA A 79 0.67 -6.12 -12.27
C ALA A 79 0.55 -7.18 -13.38
N SER A 80 1.18 -6.94 -14.54
CA SER A 80 1.20 -7.88 -15.68
C SER A 80 1.85 -9.22 -15.35
N LYS A 81 2.77 -9.23 -14.37
CA LYS A 81 3.47 -10.42 -13.86
C LYS A 81 2.97 -10.88 -12.50
N SER A 82 1.86 -10.31 -12.02
CA SER A 82 1.23 -10.75 -10.78
C SER A 82 0.44 -12.05 -10.99
N ASP A 83 0.12 -12.77 -9.91
CA ASP A 83 -0.71 -13.97 -9.96
C ASP A 83 -2.20 -13.63 -10.26
N ARG A 84 -2.56 -12.33 -10.36
CA ARG A 84 -3.90 -11.84 -10.68
C ARG A 84 -3.87 -10.78 -11.79
N ASN A 85 -3.22 -11.11 -12.91
CA ASN A 85 -3.09 -10.22 -14.06
C ASN A 85 -4.34 -10.13 -14.97
N ASN A 86 -5.46 -10.74 -14.58
CA ASN A 86 -6.71 -10.81 -15.33
C ASN A 86 -7.77 -9.79 -14.88
N ILE A 87 -7.34 -8.69 -14.25
CA ILE A 87 -8.16 -7.53 -13.89
C ILE A 87 -7.45 -6.24 -14.35
N ARG A 88 -8.22 -5.15 -14.45
CA ARG A 88 -7.66 -3.83 -14.76
C ARG A 88 -7.06 -3.22 -13.50
N TYR A 89 -5.77 -2.89 -13.53
CA TYR A 89 -5.13 -2.11 -12.48
C TYR A 89 -5.14 -0.62 -12.80
N THR A 90 -5.42 0.21 -11.80
CA THR A 90 -5.41 1.67 -11.88
C THR A 90 -4.53 2.23 -10.78
N PHE A 91 -3.43 2.89 -11.17
CA PHE A 91 -2.48 3.49 -10.23
C PHE A 91 -2.72 5.00 -10.15
N THR A 92 -2.85 5.56 -8.96
CA THR A 92 -3.16 6.98 -8.76
C THR A 92 -2.18 7.63 -7.80
N VAL A 93 -1.56 8.74 -8.20
CA VAL A 93 -0.76 9.57 -7.30
C VAL A 93 -1.68 10.57 -6.62
N LEU A 94 -1.74 10.56 -5.29
CA LEU A 94 -2.57 11.46 -4.49
C LEU A 94 -1.75 12.66 -3.98
N ASP A 95 -2.32 13.87 -4.05
CA ASP A 95 -1.76 15.08 -3.42
C ASP A 95 -1.99 15.04 -1.90
N ASP A 96 -1.32 14.09 -1.25
CA ASP A 96 -1.38 13.87 0.18
C ASP A 96 0.06 13.85 0.75
N PRO A 97 0.41 14.78 1.67
CA PRO A 97 1.73 14.82 2.28
C PRO A 97 1.96 13.73 3.35
N SER A 98 0.99 12.87 3.62
CA SER A 98 1.12 11.73 4.53
C SER A 98 1.98 10.64 3.90
N VAL A 99 2.81 9.97 4.67
CA VAL A 99 3.66 8.86 4.18
C VAL A 99 2.79 7.60 4.06
N ASN A 100 2.22 7.37 2.87
CA ASN A 100 1.24 6.30 2.68
C ASN A 100 1.12 5.81 1.23
N ALA A 101 0.58 4.61 1.05
CA ALA A 101 0.00 4.08 -0.17
C ALA A 101 -1.20 3.19 0.24
N PHE A 102 -1.98 2.65 -0.67
CA PHE A 102 -3.01 1.64 -0.32
C PHE A 102 -3.62 1.07 -1.58
N ALA A 103 -4.21 -0.12 -1.46
CA ALA A 103 -5.02 -0.71 -2.49
C ALA A 103 -6.49 -0.83 -2.06
N LEU A 104 -7.38 -0.63 -3.03
CA LEU A 104 -8.77 -1.06 -2.95
C LEU A 104 -8.95 -2.31 -3.83
N PRO A 105 -9.97 -3.14 -3.55
CA PRO A 105 -10.37 -4.23 -4.42
C PRO A 105 -10.69 -3.77 -5.83
N GLY A 106 -10.67 -4.71 -6.77
CA GLY A 106 -10.87 -4.39 -8.18
C GLY A 106 -9.66 -3.74 -8.88
N GLY A 107 -8.52 -3.62 -8.20
CA GLY A 107 -7.25 -3.23 -8.83
C GLY A 107 -6.87 -1.75 -8.72
N TYR A 108 -7.48 -0.99 -7.80
CA TYR A 108 -7.11 0.40 -7.58
C TYR A 108 -5.97 0.49 -6.56
N VAL A 109 -4.87 1.15 -6.92
CA VAL A 109 -3.69 1.33 -6.09
C VAL A 109 -3.35 2.81 -6.02
N TYR A 110 -3.10 3.32 -4.82
CA TYR A 110 -2.83 4.71 -4.54
C TYR A 110 -1.46 4.88 -3.90
N ILE A 111 -0.78 5.95 -4.25
CA ILE A 111 0.49 6.35 -3.64
C ILE A 111 0.50 7.85 -3.40
N THR A 112 0.96 8.27 -2.23
CA THR A 112 0.92 9.69 -1.87
C THR A 112 2.20 10.43 -2.23
N THR A 113 2.12 11.76 -2.41
CA THR A 113 3.32 12.61 -2.55
C THR A 113 4.24 12.50 -1.33
N GLY A 114 3.66 12.25 -0.15
CA GLY A 114 4.41 12.04 1.10
C GLY A 114 5.38 10.86 1.04
N ILE A 115 4.95 9.64 0.67
CA ILE A 115 5.88 8.50 0.59
C ILE A 115 6.88 8.68 -0.56
N LEU A 116 6.44 9.20 -1.72
CA LEU A 116 7.32 9.44 -2.88
C LEU A 116 8.49 10.37 -2.55
N ALA A 117 8.29 11.36 -1.68
CA ALA A 117 9.39 12.25 -1.26
C ALA A 117 10.51 11.51 -0.50
N TYR A 118 10.19 10.41 0.19
CA TYR A 118 11.13 9.67 1.04
C TYR A 118 11.81 8.49 0.38
N LEU A 119 11.21 7.90 -0.66
CA LEU A 119 11.89 6.87 -1.43
C LEU A 119 13.12 7.45 -2.15
N ASN A 120 14.14 6.63 -2.37
CA ASN A 120 15.42 7.00 -2.95
C ASN A 120 15.74 6.20 -4.21
N SER A 121 14.86 5.33 -4.67
CA SER A 121 15.07 4.53 -5.87
C SER A 121 13.76 4.09 -6.53
N GLU A 122 13.85 3.76 -7.82
CA GLU A 122 12.73 3.17 -8.57
C GLU A 122 12.41 1.78 -8.03
N GLY A 123 13.45 1.05 -7.59
CA GLY A 123 13.30 -0.23 -6.92
C GLY A 123 12.46 -0.13 -5.65
N GLU A 124 12.70 0.88 -4.80
CA GLU A 124 11.86 1.12 -3.61
C GLU A 124 10.41 1.47 -3.98
N LEU A 125 10.19 2.29 -5.01
CA LEU A 125 8.84 2.56 -5.54
C LEU A 125 8.16 1.26 -6.01
N ALA A 126 8.88 0.44 -6.76
CA ALA A 126 8.41 -0.87 -7.19
C ALA A 126 8.10 -1.77 -5.99
N GLY A 127 8.89 -1.71 -4.92
CA GLY A 127 8.65 -2.40 -3.65
C GLY A 127 7.30 -2.04 -3.03
N VAL A 128 7.02 -0.74 -2.86
CA VAL A 128 5.74 -0.25 -2.35
C VAL A 128 4.58 -0.72 -3.25
N LEU A 129 4.68 -0.53 -4.56
CA LEU A 129 3.62 -0.94 -5.49
C LEU A 129 3.43 -2.46 -5.54
N GLY A 130 4.51 -3.23 -5.45
CA GLY A 130 4.48 -4.69 -5.44
C GLY A 130 3.75 -5.23 -4.21
N HIS A 131 3.97 -4.62 -3.04
CA HIS A 131 3.24 -4.92 -1.81
C HIS A 131 1.72 -4.68 -1.99
N GLU A 132 1.34 -3.51 -2.50
CA GLU A 132 -0.07 -3.18 -2.77
C GLU A 132 -0.74 -4.13 -3.76
N ILE A 133 -0.03 -4.47 -4.85
CA ILE A 133 -0.51 -5.48 -5.81
C ILE A 133 -0.66 -6.84 -5.12
N GLY A 134 0.20 -7.18 -4.16
CA GLY A 134 0.06 -8.35 -3.29
C GLY A 134 -1.29 -8.38 -2.56
N HIS A 135 -1.71 -7.28 -1.95
CA HIS A 135 -3.02 -7.17 -1.29
C HIS A 135 -4.18 -7.36 -2.26
N VAL A 136 -4.12 -6.75 -3.45
CA VAL A 136 -5.14 -6.93 -4.50
C VAL A 136 -5.19 -8.38 -4.99
N THR A 137 -4.02 -8.99 -5.19
CA THR A 137 -3.90 -10.36 -5.71
C THR A 137 -4.50 -11.35 -4.73
N ALA A 138 -4.16 -11.24 -3.45
CA ALA A 138 -4.67 -12.10 -2.39
C ALA A 138 -6.09 -11.71 -1.93
N ARG A 139 -6.70 -10.67 -2.52
CA ARG A 139 -8.04 -10.17 -2.19
C ARG A 139 -8.20 -9.78 -0.71
N HIS A 140 -7.15 -9.28 -0.05
CA HIS A 140 -7.18 -8.99 1.39
C HIS A 140 -8.29 -7.99 1.79
N GLY A 141 -8.51 -6.94 0.99
CA GLY A 141 -9.61 -5.99 1.23
C GLY A 141 -11.00 -6.64 1.12
N VAL A 142 -11.17 -7.63 0.24
CA VAL A 142 -12.42 -8.40 0.13
C VAL A 142 -12.62 -9.31 1.33
N GLN A 143 -11.56 -9.98 1.78
CA GLN A 143 -11.61 -10.84 2.96
C GLN A 143 -11.98 -10.03 4.20
N GLN A 144 -11.40 -8.84 4.37
CA GLN A 144 -11.71 -7.93 5.47
C GLN A 144 -13.11 -7.35 5.38
N ALA A 145 -13.55 -6.94 4.20
CA ALA A 145 -14.93 -6.49 3.99
C ALA A 145 -15.94 -7.62 4.27
N SER A 146 -15.66 -8.85 3.82
CA SER A 146 -16.51 -10.03 4.07
C SER A 146 -16.58 -10.36 5.56
N ALA A 147 -15.45 -10.28 6.27
CA ALA A 147 -15.41 -10.46 7.72
C ALA A 147 -16.19 -9.36 8.47
N GLY A 148 -16.07 -8.11 8.02
CA GLY A 148 -16.85 -6.98 8.51
C GLY A 148 -18.35 -7.18 8.31
N MET A 149 -18.79 -7.58 7.10
CA MET A 149 -20.19 -7.90 6.81
C MET A 149 -20.70 -9.04 7.68
N ALA A 150 -19.93 -10.12 7.83
CA ALA A 150 -20.32 -11.25 8.67
C ALA A 150 -20.48 -10.84 10.14
N ALA A 151 -19.58 -9.99 10.65
CA ALA A 151 -19.69 -9.41 11.98
C ALA A 151 -20.91 -8.48 12.10
N SER A 152 -21.18 -7.63 11.11
CA SER A 152 -22.37 -6.76 11.08
C SER A 152 -23.67 -7.56 11.01
N VAL A 153 -23.75 -8.63 10.22
CA VAL A 153 -24.91 -9.53 10.17
C VAL A 153 -25.11 -10.24 11.51
N LEU A 154 -24.03 -10.70 12.16
CA LEU A 154 -24.10 -11.29 13.50
C LEU A 154 -24.58 -10.26 14.53
N ILE A 155 -24.05 -9.04 14.48
CA ILE A 155 -24.50 -7.92 15.33
C ILE A 155 -25.95 -7.58 15.02
N ASP A 156 -26.40 -7.55 13.77
CA ASP A 156 -27.79 -7.27 13.39
C ASP A 156 -28.74 -8.40 13.82
N ILE A 157 -28.30 -9.66 13.82
CA ILE A 157 -29.08 -10.76 14.40
C ILE A 157 -29.22 -10.56 15.92
N ILE A 158 -28.18 -10.05 16.59
CA ILE A 158 -28.19 -9.73 18.02
C ILE A 158 -28.97 -8.41 18.31
N ALA A 159 -28.89 -7.42 17.41
CA ALA A 159 -29.36 -6.04 17.54
C ALA A 159 -30.69 -5.76 16.84
N LYS A 160 -31.26 -6.72 16.10
CA LYS A 160 -32.71 -6.75 15.78
C LYS A 160 -33.58 -6.88 17.04
N LYS A 161 -32.97 -6.96 18.24
CA LYS A 161 -33.60 -6.66 19.54
C LYS A 161 -33.57 -5.16 19.94
N THR A 162 -32.81 -4.29 19.29
CA THR A 162 -32.51 -2.92 19.75
C THR A 162 -32.50 -1.80 18.69
N GLY A 163 -32.75 -2.08 17.40
CA GLY A 163 -32.89 -1.05 16.36
C GLY A 163 -31.56 -0.75 15.61
N GLY A 164 -31.58 -0.92 14.28
CA GLY A 164 -30.39 -1.09 13.43
C GLY A 164 -29.61 0.18 13.06
N ALA A 165 -28.35 -0.01 12.65
CA ALA A 165 -27.39 1.03 12.25
C ALA A 165 -26.95 0.88 10.77
N ASP A 166 -26.56 2.02 10.19
CA ASP A 166 -26.25 2.25 8.77
C ASP A 166 -24.97 1.49 8.31
N THR A 167 -25.16 0.31 7.72
CA THR A 167 -24.13 -0.72 7.52
C THR A 167 -23.10 -0.38 6.44
N LEU A 168 -23.44 0.50 5.48
CA LEU A 168 -22.59 0.82 4.32
C LEU A 168 -21.37 1.70 4.68
N ASN A 169 -21.53 2.66 5.58
CA ASN A 169 -20.46 3.59 5.98
C ASN A 169 -19.38 2.91 6.84
N GLN A 170 -19.75 1.88 7.62
CA GLN A 170 -18.79 1.08 8.39
C GLN A 170 -17.90 0.23 7.48
N LEU A 171 -18.44 -0.26 6.36
CA LEU A 171 -17.72 -1.09 5.41
C LEU A 171 -16.58 -0.32 4.72
N GLY A 172 -16.83 0.93 4.34
CA GLY A 172 -15.81 1.82 3.76
C GLY A 172 -14.68 2.15 4.74
N SER A 173 -14.98 2.27 6.04
CA SER A 173 -13.96 2.50 7.07
C SER A 173 -13.13 1.26 7.38
N ALA A 174 -13.74 0.07 7.43
CA ALA A 174 -13.04 -1.19 7.67
C ALA A 174 -12.04 -1.53 6.55
N MET A 175 -12.37 -1.18 5.31
CA MET A 175 -11.55 -1.37 4.12
C MET A 175 -10.30 -0.48 4.09
N LEU A 176 -10.28 0.60 4.87
CA LEU A 176 -9.15 1.50 5.06
C LEU A 176 -8.37 1.23 6.35
N SER A 177 -8.83 0.28 7.18
CA SER A 177 -8.08 -0.18 8.34
C SER A 177 -6.99 -1.16 7.90
N GLY A 178 -5.81 -1.10 8.52
CA GLY A 178 -4.69 -1.95 8.08
C GLY A 178 -4.93 -3.44 8.32
N TYR A 179 -4.12 -4.27 7.68
CA TYR A 179 -4.37 -5.72 7.67
C TYR A 179 -3.66 -6.46 8.82
N GLY A 180 -4.20 -7.62 9.16
CA GLY A 180 -3.58 -8.52 10.13
C GLY A 180 -2.25 -9.09 9.63
N ARG A 181 -1.38 -9.51 10.58
CA ARG A 181 -0.04 -10.05 10.33
C ARG A 181 0.06 -11.05 9.18
N LYS A 182 -0.90 -11.97 9.05
CA LYS A 182 -0.86 -13.00 7.99
C LYS A 182 -1.00 -12.39 6.58
N HIS A 183 -1.89 -11.42 6.41
CA HIS A 183 -2.06 -10.70 5.13
C HIS A 183 -0.80 -9.93 4.77
N GLU A 184 -0.16 -9.31 5.77
CA GLU A 184 1.07 -8.56 5.57
C GLU A 184 2.23 -9.42 5.08
N LEU A 185 2.46 -10.55 5.74
CA LEU A 185 3.49 -11.48 5.33
C LEU A 185 3.22 -12.08 3.94
N GLN A 186 1.94 -12.28 3.59
CA GLN A 186 1.58 -12.73 2.25
C GLN A 186 1.82 -11.64 1.20
N ALA A 187 1.46 -10.38 1.49
CA ALA A 187 1.70 -9.25 0.59
C ALA A 187 3.20 -8.99 0.39
N ASP A 188 4.01 -9.09 1.45
CA ASP A 188 5.47 -8.97 1.38
C ASP A 188 6.09 -10.05 0.48
N ARG A 189 5.68 -11.31 0.65
CA ARG A 189 6.14 -12.44 -0.19
C ARG A 189 5.73 -12.27 -1.66
N LEU A 190 4.50 -11.85 -1.91
CA LEU A 190 4.01 -11.59 -3.27
C LEU A 190 4.73 -10.40 -3.91
N GLY A 191 4.92 -9.30 -3.17
CA GLY A 191 5.69 -8.15 -3.61
C GLY A 191 7.11 -8.56 -4.03
N ALA A 192 7.83 -9.24 -3.15
CA ALA A 192 9.17 -9.77 -3.44
C ALA A 192 9.19 -10.65 -4.72
N LYS A 193 8.21 -11.55 -4.87
CA LYS A 193 8.02 -12.39 -6.07
C LYS A 193 7.79 -11.56 -7.33
N TYR A 194 6.98 -10.50 -7.26
CA TYR A 194 6.66 -9.64 -8.41
C TYR A 194 7.83 -8.78 -8.83
N LEU A 195 8.57 -8.22 -7.87
CA LEU A 195 9.82 -7.50 -8.14
C LEU A 195 10.79 -8.40 -8.90
N ALA A 196 11.01 -9.62 -8.39
CA ALA A 196 11.90 -10.58 -9.02
C ALA A 196 11.46 -10.96 -10.45
N ARG A 197 10.17 -11.22 -10.67
CA ARG A 197 9.63 -11.56 -12.00
C ARG A 197 9.87 -10.46 -13.04
N VAL A 198 10.03 -9.21 -12.61
CA VAL A 198 10.35 -8.08 -13.48
C VAL A 198 11.81 -7.63 -13.33
N GLY A 199 12.67 -8.41 -12.70
CA GLY A 199 14.11 -8.16 -12.62
C GLY A 199 14.56 -7.13 -11.57
N TYR A 200 13.66 -6.56 -10.76
CA TYR A 200 14.05 -5.79 -9.59
C TYR A 200 14.47 -6.73 -8.46
N SER A 201 15.52 -6.35 -7.73
CA SER A 201 15.94 -7.09 -6.53
C SER A 201 14.83 -7.10 -5.47
N PRO A 202 14.44 -8.25 -4.92
CA PRO A 202 13.58 -8.33 -3.74
C PRO A 202 14.10 -7.53 -2.53
N LYS A 203 15.42 -7.25 -2.48
CA LYS A 203 16.03 -6.39 -1.46
C LYS A 203 15.39 -4.99 -1.43
N ASN A 204 14.82 -4.50 -2.51
CA ASN A 204 14.16 -3.20 -2.48
C ASN A 204 12.98 -3.14 -1.50
N MET A 205 12.34 -4.28 -1.18
CA MET A 205 11.34 -4.36 -0.10
C MET A 205 11.96 -4.07 1.27
N ILE A 206 13.20 -4.54 1.49
CA ILE A 206 13.99 -4.27 2.70
C ILE A 206 14.34 -2.78 2.78
N ASP A 207 14.72 -2.18 1.65
CA ASP A 207 15.09 -0.77 1.58
C ASP A 207 13.88 0.13 1.93
N VAL A 208 12.67 -0.23 1.48
CA VAL A 208 11.41 0.44 1.90
C VAL A 208 11.20 0.34 3.41
N ILE A 209 11.39 -0.83 4.02
CA ILE A 209 11.30 -0.99 5.48
C ILE A 209 12.31 -0.07 6.19
N GLY A 210 13.52 0.06 5.65
CA GLY A 210 14.54 0.99 6.16
C GLY A 210 14.08 2.45 6.14
N VAL A 211 13.46 2.90 5.05
CA VAL A 211 12.89 4.25 4.93
C VAL A 211 11.87 4.52 6.04
N LEU A 212 11.02 3.54 6.33
CA LEU A 212 9.95 3.66 7.32
C LEU A 212 10.49 3.61 8.76
N LYS A 213 11.47 2.76 9.05
CA LYS A 213 12.17 2.78 10.34
C LYS A 213 12.83 4.14 10.58
N ALA A 214 13.50 4.70 9.58
CA ALA A 214 14.14 6.01 9.71
C ALA A 214 13.11 7.13 9.96
N GLN A 215 11.96 7.08 9.30
CA GLN A 215 10.85 8.02 9.55
C GLN A 215 10.29 7.90 10.97
N GLU A 216 10.13 6.68 11.47
CA GLU A 216 9.61 6.39 12.81
C GLU A 216 10.54 6.99 13.86
N GLN A 217 11.83 6.67 13.75
CA GLN A 217 12.90 7.22 14.59
C GLN A 217 12.98 8.75 14.50
N PHE A 218 12.81 9.32 13.30
CA PHE A 218 12.83 10.77 13.13
C PHE A 218 11.66 11.45 13.86
N SER A 219 10.46 10.88 13.78
CA SER A 219 9.23 11.41 14.36
C SER A 219 9.17 11.30 15.89
N GLY A 220 9.96 10.40 16.47
CA GLY A 220 9.92 10.09 17.91
C GLY A 220 8.61 9.43 18.35
N ARG A 221 7.76 9.00 17.41
CA ARG A 221 6.49 8.34 17.70
C ARG A 221 6.48 6.95 17.04
N ALA A 222 6.61 5.93 17.87
CA ALA A 222 6.38 4.56 17.43
C ALA A 222 4.94 4.43 16.90
N GLY A 223 4.78 3.87 15.71
CA GLY A 223 3.45 3.60 15.13
C GLY A 223 2.62 4.82 14.69
N SER A 224 3.18 6.03 14.57
CA SER A 224 2.42 7.24 14.16
C SER A 224 2.19 7.38 12.65
N TYR A 225 2.12 6.27 11.93
CA TYR A 225 1.69 6.25 10.53
C TYR A 225 0.16 6.22 10.47
N HIS A 226 -0.41 6.67 9.35
CA HIS A 226 -1.80 6.38 8.98
C HIS A 226 -1.74 5.67 7.63
N GLY A 227 -2.43 4.53 7.48
CA GLY A 227 -2.35 3.64 6.30
C GLY A 227 -1.24 2.57 6.39
N LEU A 228 -0.56 2.23 5.27
CA LEU A 228 0.33 1.05 5.02
C LEU A 228 1.33 0.60 6.09
N PHE A 229 1.56 1.40 7.12
CA PHE A 229 2.59 1.13 8.12
C PHE A 229 2.10 1.39 9.53
N ALA A 230 0.85 1.84 9.70
CA ALA A 230 0.22 2.11 10.99
C ALA A 230 -0.18 0.82 11.73
N SER A 231 -0.46 -0.25 10.98
CA SER A 231 -1.11 -1.46 11.49
C SER A 231 -0.27 -2.74 11.35
N HIS A 232 1.02 -2.62 11.01
CA HIS A 232 1.85 -3.74 10.59
C HIS A 232 2.67 -4.28 11.78
N PRO A 233 3.09 -5.56 11.76
CA PRO A 233 4.04 -6.10 12.74
C PRO A 233 5.32 -5.26 12.78
N SER A 234 6.13 -5.39 13.84
CA SER A 234 7.39 -4.65 13.92
C SER A 234 8.21 -4.86 12.65
N ASN A 235 8.79 -3.75 12.17
CA ASN A 235 9.57 -3.71 10.93
C ASN A 235 10.72 -4.76 10.91
N ASP A 236 11.18 -5.21 12.09
CA ASP A 236 12.18 -6.28 12.24
C ASP A 236 11.69 -7.67 11.82
N GLN A 237 10.44 -8.01 12.11
CA GLN A 237 9.88 -9.32 11.77
C GLN A 237 9.58 -9.42 10.28
N ARG A 238 9.04 -8.35 9.67
CA ARG A 238 8.82 -8.26 8.22
C ARG A 238 10.13 -8.40 7.45
N LEU A 239 11.19 -7.78 7.95
CA LEU A 239 12.53 -7.85 7.35
C LEU A 239 13.03 -9.30 7.22
N GLN A 240 12.93 -10.10 8.28
CA GLN A 240 13.37 -11.51 8.26
C GLN A 240 12.58 -12.34 7.23
N GLU A 241 11.28 -12.10 7.12
CA GLU A 241 10.41 -12.82 6.20
C GLU A 241 10.67 -12.45 4.74
N VAL A 242 10.88 -11.16 4.45
CA VAL A 242 11.30 -10.70 3.13
C VAL A 242 12.66 -11.29 2.75
N ILE A 243 13.61 -11.35 3.68
CA ILE A 243 14.93 -11.98 3.45
C ILE A 243 14.76 -13.46 3.10
N ASN A 244 13.93 -14.20 3.85
CA ASN A 244 13.71 -15.62 3.61
C ASN A 244 13.01 -15.87 2.27
N ALA A 245 12.01 -15.04 1.92
CA ALA A 245 11.35 -15.10 0.62
C ALA A 245 12.30 -14.74 -0.53
N ALA A 246 13.22 -13.79 -0.32
CA ALA A 246 14.21 -13.41 -1.32
C ALA A 246 15.24 -14.52 -1.58
N LYS A 247 15.66 -15.26 -0.54
CA LYS A 247 16.63 -16.38 -0.66
C LYS A 247 16.12 -17.51 -1.55
N SER A 248 14.81 -17.75 -1.59
CA SER A 248 14.21 -18.81 -2.42
C SER A 248 13.95 -18.40 -3.87
N ILE A 249 14.24 -17.14 -4.23
CA ILE A 249 14.07 -16.63 -5.58
C ILE A 249 15.45 -16.53 -6.27
N PRO A 250 15.77 -17.38 -7.27
CA PRO A 250 17.06 -17.35 -7.96
C PRO A 250 17.35 -15.95 -8.50
N SER A 251 18.53 -15.41 -8.13
CA SER A 251 19.07 -14.07 -8.38
C SER A 251 18.33 -13.23 -9.43
N ALA A 252 17.23 -12.60 -9.00
CA ALA A 252 16.47 -11.66 -9.81
C ALA A 252 16.89 -10.24 -9.45
N GLY A 253 18.05 -9.81 -9.92
CA GLY A 253 18.60 -8.48 -9.63
C GLY A 253 19.28 -7.86 -10.84
N THR A 254 18.83 -8.18 -12.06
CA THR A 254 19.43 -7.63 -13.28
C THR A 254 19.12 -6.16 -13.48
N ARG A 255 18.01 -5.65 -12.91
CA ARG A 255 17.71 -4.22 -12.90
C ARG A 255 18.43 -3.54 -11.73
N SER A 256 19.23 -2.53 -12.08
CA SER A 256 19.68 -1.52 -11.12
C SER A 256 18.48 -0.90 -10.39
N PRO A 257 18.61 -0.48 -9.12
CA PRO A 257 17.56 0.27 -8.42
C PRO A 257 17.12 1.56 -9.12
N ASN A 258 17.84 2.01 -10.16
CA ASN A 258 17.52 3.19 -10.97
C ASN A 258 17.31 4.47 -10.14
N ARG A 259 18.15 4.65 -9.11
CA ARG A 259 18.12 5.80 -8.19
C ARG A 259 18.09 7.14 -8.92
N ASN A 260 18.99 7.37 -9.87
CA ASN A 260 19.05 8.66 -10.57
C ASN A 260 17.81 8.93 -11.44
N THR A 261 17.27 7.89 -12.09
CA THR A 261 16.01 7.97 -12.85
C THR A 261 14.87 8.36 -11.92
N TYR A 262 14.75 7.68 -10.78
CA TYR A 262 13.73 8.00 -9.78
C TYR A 262 13.80 9.45 -9.29
N LEU A 263 15.00 9.91 -8.88
CA LEU A 263 15.17 11.26 -8.38
C LEU A 263 14.81 12.32 -9.43
N LYS A 264 15.19 12.12 -10.69
CA LYS A 264 14.77 13.01 -11.79
C LYS A 264 13.24 13.05 -11.96
N ASN A 265 12.56 11.90 -11.83
CA ASN A 265 11.11 11.81 -11.98
C ASN A 265 10.32 12.51 -10.86
N ILE A 266 10.89 12.61 -9.65
CA ILE A 266 10.27 13.31 -8.52
C ILE A 266 10.77 14.76 -8.35
N ASN A 267 11.61 15.26 -9.26
CA ASN A 267 12.02 16.66 -9.23
C ASN A 267 10.79 17.57 -9.44
N GLY A 268 10.60 18.53 -8.54
CA GLY A 268 9.40 19.38 -8.49
C GLY A 268 8.25 18.82 -7.66
N LEU A 269 8.37 17.61 -7.09
CA LEU A 269 7.34 17.00 -6.24
C LEU A 269 7.02 17.92 -5.06
N LYS A 270 5.73 18.19 -4.84
CA LYS A 270 5.25 18.98 -3.70
C LYS A 270 5.60 18.27 -2.39
N PHE A 271 6.14 19.02 -1.44
CA PHE A 271 6.58 18.51 -0.15
C PHE A 271 6.05 19.37 1.00
N ARG A 272 5.52 18.76 2.06
CA ARG A 272 5.06 19.48 3.25
C ARG A 272 6.21 19.71 4.23
N ILE A 273 6.56 20.98 4.45
CA ILE A 273 7.58 21.42 5.40
C ILE A 273 7.01 21.44 6.82
N SER A 274 5.83 22.04 7.00
CA SER A 274 5.11 22.09 8.28
C SER A 274 3.60 22.25 8.06
N LYS A 275 2.81 22.43 9.12
CA LYS A 275 1.36 22.70 9.01
C LYS A 275 1.17 23.97 8.16
N ASN A 276 0.51 23.82 7.01
CA ASN A 276 0.25 24.86 6.02
C ASN A 276 1.47 25.43 5.26
N ARG A 277 2.68 24.86 5.44
CA ARG A 277 3.85 25.25 4.63
C ARG A 277 4.28 24.12 3.72
N TYR A 278 4.39 24.44 2.43
CA TYR A 278 4.80 23.52 1.39
C TYR A 278 5.98 24.09 0.61
N GLY A 279 6.86 23.21 0.15
CA GLY A 279 7.91 23.48 -0.82
C GLY A 279 7.88 22.43 -1.93
N LYS A 280 8.96 22.34 -2.68
CA LYS A 280 9.17 21.35 -3.73
C LYS A 280 10.48 20.61 -3.50
N VAL A 281 10.48 19.32 -3.80
CA VAL A 281 11.71 18.53 -3.92
C VAL A 281 12.49 19.08 -5.11
N VAL A 282 13.72 19.51 -4.86
CA VAL A 282 14.68 19.89 -5.90
C VAL A 282 15.84 18.91 -5.87
N VAL A 283 16.13 18.32 -7.01
CA VAL A 283 17.20 17.33 -7.17
C VAL A 283 18.42 17.97 -7.81
N GLY A 284 19.57 17.87 -7.15
CA GLY A 284 20.83 18.45 -7.61
C GLY A 284 22.03 17.52 -7.39
N ASN A 285 23.11 17.75 -8.12
CA ASN A 285 24.37 17.03 -7.95
C ASN A 285 25.19 17.60 -6.81
N VAL A 286 25.86 16.73 -6.07
CA VAL A 286 26.90 17.11 -5.12
C VAL A 286 28.18 17.37 -5.92
N THR A 287 28.62 18.63 -5.95
CA THR A 287 29.75 19.06 -6.80
C THR A 287 31.06 19.27 -6.04
N SER A 288 31.03 19.29 -4.71
CA SER A 288 32.21 19.57 -3.89
C SER A 288 32.50 18.44 -2.92
N LYS A 289 33.78 18.05 -2.82
CA LYS A 289 34.24 17.09 -1.81
C LYS A 289 34.01 17.66 -0.41
N GLY A 290 33.52 16.85 0.53
CA GLY A 290 33.19 17.32 1.88
C GLY A 290 31.95 18.21 1.97
N MET A 291 31.06 18.14 0.97
CA MET A 291 29.69 18.65 1.11
C MET A 291 28.98 17.89 2.24
N THR A 292 28.23 18.60 3.07
CA THR A 292 27.43 17.99 4.14
C THR A 292 25.98 18.43 4.06
N PHE A 293 25.08 17.70 4.72
CA PHE A 293 23.69 18.12 4.84
C PHE A 293 23.52 19.40 5.65
N GLU A 294 24.44 19.76 6.56
CA GLU A 294 24.47 21.08 7.21
C GLU A 294 24.65 22.20 6.19
N LYS A 295 25.59 22.05 5.25
CA LYS A 295 25.82 23.04 4.18
C LYS A 295 24.64 23.10 3.23
N LEU A 296 24.09 21.94 2.84
CA LEU A 296 22.90 21.89 1.98
C LEU A 296 21.66 22.48 2.67
N ALA A 297 21.56 22.37 4.00
CA ALA A 297 20.44 22.93 4.76
C ALA A 297 20.39 24.46 4.70
N GLN A 298 21.54 25.14 4.53
CA GLN A 298 21.60 26.60 4.41
C GLN A 298 20.84 27.14 3.18
N GLN A 299 20.65 26.30 2.16
CA GLN A 299 19.93 26.61 0.93
C GLN A 299 18.62 25.81 0.78
N SER A 300 18.13 25.23 1.88
CA SER A 300 16.96 24.36 1.92
C SER A 300 15.95 24.88 2.92
N ALA A 301 14.66 24.68 2.65
CA ALA A 301 13.57 25.04 3.55
C ALA A 301 13.39 24.07 4.74
N VAL A 302 14.25 23.03 4.84
CA VAL A 302 14.28 22.07 5.95
C VAL A 302 15.71 21.85 6.45
N ASP A 303 15.83 21.49 7.73
CA ASP A 303 17.10 21.26 8.40
C ASP A 303 17.89 20.04 7.87
N ALA A 304 19.15 19.94 8.28
CA ALA A 304 20.05 18.86 7.89
C ALA A 304 19.55 17.47 8.30
N ARG A 305 18.89 17.35 9.45
CA ARG A 305 18.35 16.08 9.96
C ARG A 305 17.22 15.56 9.04
N ARG A 306 16.33 16.45 8.60
CA ARG A 306 15.25 16.15 7.65
C ARG A 306 15.81 15.88 6.25
N LEU A 307 16.87 16.57 5.83
CA LEU A 307 17.55 16.28 4.57
C LEU A 307 18.19 14.88 4.56
N ARG A 308 18.86 14.48 5.65
CA ARG A 308 19.38 13.12 5.80
C ARG A 308 18.28 12.07 5.67
N LEU A 309 17.14 12.31 6.32
CA LEU A 309 15.97 11.44 6.22
C LEU A 309 15.42 11.35 4.81
N LEU A 310 15.23 12.48 4.13
CA LEU A 310 14.80 12.51 2.74
C LEU A 310 15.74 11.68 1.87
N ASN A 311 17.04 11.80 2.06
CA ASN A 311 18.04 11.17 1.20
C ASN A 311 18.46 9.74 1.60
N GLY A 312 17.79 9.11 2.57
CA GLY A 312 18.13 7.76 3.02
C GLY A 312 19.49 7.68 3.75
N LYS A 313 19.91 8.79 4.35
CA LYS A 313 21.18 8.93 5.07
C LYS A 313 20.97 9.23 6.57
N PHE A 314 19.75 9.06 7.09
CA PHE A 314 19.45 9.27 8.50
C PHE A 314 20.06 8.15 9.38
N PRO A 315 20.56 8.45 10.61
CA PRO A 315 20.62 9.77 11.23
C PRO A 315 21.88 10.60 10.89
N ASN A 316 22.99 9.96 10.50
CA ASN A 316 24.32 10.59 10.52
C ASN A 316 25.09 10.53 9.18
N GLY A 317 24.49 10.00 8.12
CA GLY A 317 25.15 9.86 6.82
C GLY A 317 25.27 11.20 6.08
N GLU A 318 26.30 11.30 5.25
CA GLU A 318 26.57 12.46 4.39
C GLU A 318 26.43 12.15 2.91
N PRO A 319 26.24 13.18 2.06
CA PRO A 319 26.18 12.99 0.63
C PRO A 319 27.57 12.73 0.04
N GLU A 320 27.62 11.88 -0.98
CA GLU A 320 28.86 11.54 -1.68
C GLU A 320 29.04 12.44 -2.91
N LEU A 321 30.29 12.79 -3.23
CA LEU A 321 30.63 13.58 -4.43
C LEU A 321 30.08 12.90 -5.70
N GLY A 322 29.47 13.68 -6.58
CA GLY A 322 28.91 13.20 -7.84
C GLY A 322 27.53 12.52 -7.71
N THR A 323 26.98 12.41 -6.51
CA THR A 323 25.65 11.82 -6.32
C THR A 323 24.53 12.87 -6.38
N LEU A 324 23.35 12.44 -6.82
CA LEU A 324 22.14 13.27 -6.75
C LEU A 324 21.58 13.28 -5.33
N VAL A 325 21.18 14.46 -4.87
CA VAL A 325 20.54 14.69 -3.57
C VAL A 325 19.27 15.51 -3.73
N LYS A 326 18.33 15.27 -2.82
CA LYS A 326 17.09 16.03 -2.64
C LYS A 326 17.33 17.14 -1.63
N ILE A 327 16.97 18.36 -1.99
CA ILE A 327 16.75 19.47 -1.06
C ILE A 327 15.30 19.97 -1.20
N ILE A 328 14.83 20.78 -0.26
CA ILE A 328 13.48 21.37 -0.33
C ILE A 328 13.64 22.86 -0.61
N LYS A 329 12.96 23.38 -1.64
CA LYS A 329 12.88 24.81 -1.93
C LYS A 329 11.44 25.29 -1.91
#